data_AF-A0A7H4P548-F1
#
_entry.id   AF-A0A7H4P548-F1
#
_cell.length_a   1.000
_cell.length_b   1.000
_cell.length_c   1.000
_cell.angle_alpha   90.00
_cell.angle_beta   90.00
_cell.angle_gamma   90.00
#
_symmetry.space_group_name_H-M   'P 1'
#
loop_
_entity.id
_entity.type
_entity.pdbx_description
1 polymer ?
#
loop_
_entity_poly.entity_id
_entity_poly.type
_entity_poly.pdbx_seq_one_letter_code
_entity_poly.pdbx_strand_id
1 'polypeptide(L)' 'MEVAQCQQAPHERAQLAAYAVQYGLDASQGSDFHQPCPWIELGRKLWLPAGVEGIWRSWEVAVEQN' A
#
# COMPACT_ATOMS: atom_id res chain seq x y z
N MET A 1 0.84 -0.60 8.13
CA MET A 1 2.24 -0.74 7.66
C MET A 1 2.26 -0.64 6.15
N GLU A 2 3.24 0.02 5.56
CA GLU A 2 3.39 0.06 4.11
C GLU A 2 3.87 -1.30 3.59
N VAL A 3 3.01 -2.00 2.85
CA VAL A 3 3.26 -3.36 2.35
C VAL A 3 3.73 -3.33 0.90
N ALA A 4 3.23 -2.38 0.09
CA ALA A 4 3.53 -2.31 -1.33
C ALA A 4 4.01 -0.92 -1.76
N GLN A 5 5.19 -0.90 -2.39
CA GLN A 5 5.72 0.25 -3.13
C GLN A 5 6.04 -0.13 -4.58
N CYS A 6 6.19 0.86 -5.47
CA CYS A 6 6.39 0.65 -6.90
C CYS A 6 7.68 -0.11 -7.27
N GLN A 7 8.75 0.07 -6.46
CA GLN A 7 10.11 -0.40 -6.76
C GLN A 7 10.53 -1.63 -5.94
N GLN A 8 9.63 -2.15 -5.11
CA GLN A 8 9.91 -3.27 -4.23
C GLN A 8 9.94 -4.61 -4.97
N ALA A 9 10.87 -5.48 -4.59
CA ALA A 9 10.94 -6.83 -5.12
C ALA A 9 9.77 -7.69 -4.60
N PRO A 10 9.24 -8.65 -5.39
CA PRO A 10 8.07 -9.45 -4.96
C PRO A 10 8.23 -10.16 -3.60
N HIS A 11 9.45 -10.57 -3.24
CA HIS A 11 9.71 -11.27 -1.98
C HIS A 11 9.62 -10.34 -0.76
N GLU A 12 10.10 -9.10 -0.86
CA GLU A 12 9.99 -8.09 0.19
C GLU A 12 8.51 -7.80 0.48
N ARG A 13 7.69 -7.72 -0.59
CA ARG A 13 6.24 -7.53 -0.46
C ARG A 13 5.58 -8.68 0.31
N ALA A 14 5.93 -9.92 -0.01
CA ALA A 14 5.42 -11.10 0.69
C ALA A 14 5.83 -11.10 2.17
N GLN A 15 7.08 -10.71 2.46
CA GLN A 15 7.59 -10.61 3.82
C GLN A 15 6.86 -9.52 4.63
N LEU A 16 6.67 -8.32 4.06
CA LEU A 16 5.90 -7.26 4.72
C LEU A 16 4.43 -7.67 4.93
N ALA A 17 3.81 -8.36 3.97
CA ALA A 17 2.46 -8.88 4.17
C ALA A 17 2.41 -9.88 5.34
N ALA A 18 3.39 -10.79 5.45
CA ALA A 18 3.47 -11.73 6.56
C ALA A 18 3.60 -11.02 7.91
N TYR A 19 4.41 -9.96 7.99
CA TYR A 19 4.50 -9.15 9.20
C TYR A 19 3.20 -8.39 9.51
N ALA A 20 2.53 -7.84 8.49
CA ALA A 20 1.25 -7.16 8.68
C ALA A 20 0.23 -8.11 9.33
N VAL A 21 0.13 -9.33 8.82
CA VAL A 21 -0.73 -10.38 9.39
C VAL A 21 -0.29 -10.76 10.80
N GLN A 22 1.01 -11.02 11.01
CA GLN A 22 1.55 -11.46 12.30
C GLN A 22 1.24 -10.47 13.43
N TYR A 23 1.29 -9.18 13.14
CA TYR A 23 1.11 -8.11 14.13
C TYR A 23 -0.27 -7.44 14.09
N GLY A 24 -1.22 -7.95 13.28
CA GLY A 24 -2.56 -7.40 13.17
C GLY A 24 -2.59 -5.95 12.66
N LEU A 25 -1.72 -5.63 11.70
CA LEU A 25 -1.62 -4.29 11.11
C LEU A 25 -2.35 -4.25 9.77
N ASP A 26 -3.12 -3.18 9.54
CA ASP A 26 -3.62 -2.85 8.20
C ASP A 26 -2.46 -2.51 7.25
N ALA A 27 -2.65 -2.81 5.97
CA ALA A 27 -1.68 -2.57 4.91
C ALA A 27 -1.94 -1.25 4.18
N SER A 28 -0.91 -0.44 4.02
CA SER A 28 -0.90 0.69 3.08
C SER A 28 -0.07 0.35 1.84
N GLN A 29 -0.29 1.11 0.78
CA GLN A 29 0.52 1.09 -0.43
C GLN A 29 0.79 2.52 -0.89
N GLY A 30 1.97 2.77 -1.44
CA GLY A 30 2.41 4.11 -1.81
C GLY A 30 3.37 4.08 -2.99
N SER A 31 3.24 5.05 -3.90
CA SER A 31 4.20 5.17 -5.02
C SER A 31 5.50 5.87 -4.63
N ASP A 32 5.45 6.65 -3.55
CA ASP A 32 6.48 7.62 -3.18
C ASP A 32 6.89 8.54 -4.35
N PHE A 33 5.90 8.90 -5.18
CA PHE A 33 6.10 9.71 -6.37
C PHE A 33 6.36 11.17 -6.00
N HIS A 34 7.46 11.71 -6.51
CA HIS A 34 7.85 13.12 -6.31
C HIS A 34 7.77 13.95 -7.59
N GLN A 35 7.99 13.34 -8.75
CA GLN A 35 7.93 13.96 -10.08
C GLN A 35 7.86 12.91 -11.20
N PRO A 36 7.35 13.23 -12.40
CA PRO A 36 7.33 12.31 -13.54
C PRO A 36 8.75 11.84 -13.90
N CYS A 37 8.95 10.53 -14.05
CA CYS A 37 10.20 9.98 -14.58
C CYS A 37 9.95 8.64 -15.31
N PRO A 38 10.86 8.21 -16.22
CA PRO A 38 10.58 7.10 -17.15
C PRO A 38 10.30 5.74 -16.50
N TRP A 39 10.66 5.58 -15.23
CA TRP A 39 10.67 4.29 -14.51
C TRP A 39 9.67 4.25 -13.36
N ILE A 40 9.16 5.40 -12.92
CA ILE A 40 8.25 5.54 -11.79
C ILE A 40 7.09 6.43 -12.23
N GLU A 41 5.97 5.79 -12.51
CA GLU A 41 4.70 6.45 -12.82
C GLU A 41 3.78 6.36 -11.60
N LEU A 42 3.02 7.44 -11.37
CA LEU A 42 2.06 7.49 -10.27
C LEU A 42 1.07 6.31 -10.38
N GLY A 43 0.97 5.52 -9.32
CA GLY A 43 0.05 4.39 -9.23
C GLY A 43 0.50 3.09 -9.91
N ARG A 44 1.61 3.07 -10.64
CA ARG A 44 2.05 1.88 -11.39
C ARG A 44 2.62 0.80 -10.46
N LYS A 45 2.28 -0.47 -10.68
CA LYS A 45 2.73 -1.64 -9.87
C LYS A 45 2.32 -1.61 -8.38
N LEU A 46 1.32 -0.80 -8.03
CA LEU A 46 0.74 -0.80 -6.69
C LEU A 46 -0.40 -1.81 -6.59
N TRP A 47 -0.16 -2.89 -5.86
CA TRP A 47 -1.17 -3.85 -5.47
C TRP A 47 -0.80 -4.48 -4.13
N LEU A 48 -1.79 -4.63 -3.26
CA LEU A 48 -1.64 -5.38 -2.02
C LEU A 48 -1.74 -6.89 -2.29
N PRO A 49 -0.89 -7.72 -1.65
CA PRO A 49 -1.05 -9.17 -1.67
C PRO A 49 -2.40 -9.62 -1.10
N ALA A 50 -2.83 -10.81 -1.48
CA ALA A 50 -3.99 -11.45 -0.84
C ALA A 50 -3.71 -11.67 0.66
N GLY A 51 -4.75 -11.53 1.49
CA GLY A 51 -4.69 -11.80 2.93
C GLY A 51 -4.28 -10.60 3.80
N VAL A 52 -4.01 -9.42 3.20
CA VAL A 52 -3.91 -8.16 3.95
C VAL A 52 -5.07 -7.24 3.61
N GLU A 53 -5.46 -6.42 4.58
CA GLU A 53 -6.55 -5.46 4.48
C GLU A 53 -6.00 -4.06 4.22
N GLY A 54 -6.56 -3.35 3.24
CA GLY A 54 -6.13 -2.00 2.92
C GLY A 54 -6.57 -1.01 3.99
N ILE A 55 -5.65 -0.18 4.50
CA ILE A 55 -5.92 0.78 5.59
C ILE A 55 -7.04 1.78 5.26
N TRP A 56 -7.30 2.04 3.97
CA TRP A 56 -8.40 2.90 3.55
C TRP A 56 -9.79 2.32 3.86
N ARG A 57 -9.91 1.02 4.17
CA ARG A 57 -11.17 0.41 4.61
C ARG A 57 -11.58 0.85 6.02
N SER A 58 -10.63 1.28 6.85
CA SER A 58 -10.87 1.77 8.21
C SER A 58 -10.97 3.30 8.29
N TRP A 59 -10.82 4.01 7.17
CA TRP A 59 -10.97 5.46 7.16
C TRP A 59 -12.44 5.84 7.31
N GLU A 60 -12.72 6.73 8.25
CA GLU A 60 -14.01 7.40 8.33
C GLU A 60 -14.20 8.26 7.07
N VAL A 61 -15.26 8.01 6.31
CA VAL A 61 -15.61 8.88 5.19
C VAL A 61 -16.07 10.20 5.78
N ALA A 62 -15.34 11.29 5.49
CA ALA A 62 -15.76 12.62 5.88
C ALA A 62 -17.16 12.87 5.32
N VAL A 63 -18.14 13.04 6.21
CA VAL A 63 -19.47 13.48 5.81
C VAL A 63 -19.33 14.96 5.49
N GLU A 64 -19.39 15.32 4.20
CA GLU A 64 -19.55 16.71 3.81
C GLU A 64 -20.89 17.22 4.35
N GLN A 65 -20.83 18.02 5.40
CA GLN A 65 -21.98 18.78 5.89
C GLN A 65 -22.17 19.94 4.92
N ASN A 66 -23.19 19.80 4.08
CA ASN A 66 -23.64 20.83 3.15
C ASN A 66 -24.44 21.92 3.87
#